data_AF-W1Y9B4-F1
#
_entry.id   AF-W1Y9B4-F1
#
_cell.length_a   1.000
_cell.length_b   1.000
_cell.length_c   1.000
_cell.angle_alpha   90.00
_cell.angle_beta   90.00
_cell.angle_gamma   90.00
#
_symmetry.space_group_name_H-M   'P 1'
#
loop_
_entity.id
_entity.type
_entity.pdbx_description
1 polymer ?
#
loop_
_entity_poly.entity_id
_entity_poly.type
_entity_poly.pdbx_seq_one_letter_code
_entity_poly.pdbx_strand_id
1 'polypeptide(L)' 'MALLEICCYSMECALTAQQNGADRVELCAAPKEGGLTPSLGVLKSVRQRVT' A
#
# COMPACT_ATOMS: atom_id res chain seq x y z
N MET A 1 -1.22 19.63 10.55
CA MET A 1 -0.25 18.73 9.93
C MET A 1 -0.87 18.17 8.66
N ALA A 2 -0.11 17.91 7.60
CA ALA A 2 -0.60 17.22 6.41
C ALA A 2 -0.58 15.71 6.62
N LEU A 3 -1.51 14.98 5.97
CA LEU A 3 -1.50 13.51 5.95
C LEU A 3 -0.51 13.02 4.89
N LEU A 4 0.33 12.04 5.25
CA LEU A 4 1.26 11.37 4.34
C LEU A 4 0.63 10.08 3.80
N GLU A 5 0.42 10.02 2.49
CA GLU A 5 0.07 8.77 1.78
C GLU A 5 1.29 8.23 1.03
N ILE A 6 1.48 6.91 1.09
CA ILE A 6 2.52 6.20 0.36
C ILE A 6 1.88 5.20 -0.61
N CYS A 7 2.23 5.31 -1.90
CA CYS A 7 1.86 4.32 -2.91
C CYS A 7 2.75 3.08 -2.77
N CYS A 8 2.12 1.92 -2.62
CA CYS A 8 2.79 0.65 -2.40
C CYS A 8 2.35 -0.45 -3.35
N TYR A 9 3.32 -1.27 -3.73
CA TYR A 9 3.15 -2.33 -4.75
C TYR A 9 3.32 -3.74 -4.17
N SER A 10 3.47 -3.85 -2.85
CA SER A 10 3.64 -5.14 -2.15
C SER A 10 3.21 -5.03 -0.68
N MET A 11 3.02 -6.19 -0.05
CA MET A 11 2.81 -6.30 1.40
C MET A 11 3.96 -5.67 2.19
N GLU A 12 5.19 -5.95 1.78
CA GLU A 12 6.39 -5.44 2.45
C GLU A 12 6.44 -3.92 2.40
N CYS A 13 6.20 -3.33 1.22
CA CYS A 13 6.10 -1.88 1.09
C CYS A 13 5.05 -1.29 2.04
N ALA A 14 3.85 -1.87 2.06
CA ALA A 14 2.75 -1.36 2.87
C ALA A 14 3.05 -1.43 4.38
N LEU A 15 3.70 -2.52 4.83
CA LEU A 15 4.17 -2.67 6.20
C LEU A 15 5.28 -1.67 6.53
N THR A 16 6.25 -1.50 5.65
CA THR A 16 7.33 -0.51 5.83
C THR A 16 6.78 0.90 5.90
N ALA A 17 5.82 1.26 5.03
CA ALA A 17 5.18 2.57 5.04
C ALA A 17 4.49 2.84 6.39
N GLN A 18 3.68 1.91 6.87
CA GLN A 18 3.03 2.02 8.18
C GLN A 18 4.06 2.14 9.32
N GLN A 19 5.07 1.27 9.34
CA GLN A 19 6.10 1.26 10.39
C GLN A 19 6.90 2.57 10.47
N ASN A 20 6.96 3.31 9.36
CA ASN A 20 7.67 4.58 9.26
C ASN A 20 6.72 5.80 9.29
N GLY A 21 5.47 5.61 9.72
CA GLY A 21 4.56 6.72 10.03
C GLY A 21 3.77 7.27 8.84
N ALA A 22 3.57 6.48 7.78
CA ALA A 22 2.57 6.83 6.78
C ALA A 22 1.16 6.81 7.40
N ASP A 23 0.38 7.86 7.16
CA ASP A 23 -1.02 7.94 7.60
C ASP A 23 -1.94 7.09 6.72
N ARG A 24 -1.54 6.86 5.46
CA ARG A 24 -2.32 6.10 4.48
C ARG A 24 -1.42 5.33 3.52
N VAL A 25 -1.91 4.17 3.07
CA VAL A 25 -1.30 3.39 2.00
C VAL A 25 -2.26 3.30 0.83
N GLU A 26 -1.80 3.69 -0.36
CA GLU A 26 -2.44 3.37 -1.63
C GLU A 26 -1.84 2.05 -2.14
N LEU A 27 -2.66 1.00 -2.25
CA LEU A 27 -2.19 -0.30 -2.72
C LEU A 27 -2.44 -0.45 -4.22
N CYS A 28 -1.35 -0.54 -4.99
CA CYS A 28 -1.35 -0.60 -6.45
C CYS A 28 -0.67 -1.86 -6.98
N ALA A 29 -0.89 -2.15 -8.26
CA ALA A 29 -0.13 -3.11 -9.06
C ALA A 29 0.56 -2.42 -10.24
N ALA A 30 1.43 -3.14 -10.97
CA ALA A 30 2.08 -2.67 -12.19
C ALA A 30 2.75 -1.27 -12.07
N PRO A 31 3.81 -1.11 -11.25
CA PRO A 31 4.46 0.19 -11.01
C PRO A 31 4.99 0.86 -12.28
N LYS A 32 5.39 0.07 -13.28
CA LYS A 32 5.88 0.57 -14.58
C LYS A 32 4.78 1.16 -15.45
N GLU A 33 3.52 0.90 -15.13
CA GLU A 33 2.34 1.40 -15.86
C GLU A 33 1.66 2.57 -15.13
N GLY A 34 2.23 3.04 -14.02
CA GLY A 34 1.71 4.16 -13.24
C GLY A 34 0.75 3.78 -12.12
N GLY A 35 0.50 2.48 -11.92
CA GLY A 35 -0.40 1.98 -10.88
C GLY A 35 -1.72 1.47 -11.46
N LEU A 36 -2.01 0.20 -11.21
CA LEU A 36 -3.26 -0.46 -11.58
C LEU A 36 -3.96 -1.03 -10.34
N THR A 37 -5.23 -1.41 -10.50
CA THR A 37 -5.98 -2.11 -9.48
C THR A 37 -5.28 -3.43 -9.11
N PRO A 38 -4.94 -3.66 -7.83
CA PRO A 38 -4.32 -4.91 -7.40
C PRO A 38 -5.33 -6.07 -7.45
N SER A 39 -4.83 -7.31 -7.39
CA SER A 39 -5.73 -8.47 -7.29
C SER A 39 -6.48 -8.45 -5.95
N LEU A 40 -7.71 -8.97 -5.95
CA LEU A 40 -8.54 -9.04 -4.74
C LEU A 40 -7.86 -9.81 -3.60
N GLY A 41 -7.09 -10.85 -3.92
CA GLY A 41 -6.33 -11.62 -2.92
C GLY A 41 -5.27 -10.76 -2.23
N VAL A 42 -4.48 -10.02 -3.00
CA VAL A 42 -3.46 -9.11 -2.47
C VAL A 42 -4.11 -8.03 -1.60
N LEU A 43 -5.20 -7.42 -2.07
CA LEU A 43 -5.93 -6.40 -1.31
C LEU A 43 -6.41 -6.94 0.05
N LYS A 44 -7.06 -8.11 0.06
CA LYS A 44 -7.54 -8.74 1.30
C LYS A 44 -6.39 -9.07 2.26
N SER A 45 -5.31 -9.66 1.74
CA SER A 45 -4.16 -10.01 2.56
C SER A 45 -3.49 -8.78 3.17
N VAL A 46 -3.26 -7.72 2.38
CA VAL A 46 -2.66 -6.46 2.88
C VAL A 46 -3.57 -5.83 3.93
N ARG A 47 -4.87 -5.75 3.68
CA ARG A 47 -5.82 -5.14 4.62
C ARG A 47 -5.89 -5.85 5.98
N GLN A 48 -5.60 -7.16 6.02
CA GLN A 48 -5.54 -7.92 7.27
C GLN A 48 -4.28 -7.62 8.11
N ARG A 49 -3.21 -7.09 7.49
CA ARG A 49 -1.90 -6.91 8.14
C ARG A 49 -1.51 -5.46 8.34
N VAL A 50 -2.09 -4.54 7.58
CA VAL A 50 -1.85 -3.09 7.62
C VAL A 50 -3.08 -2.41 8.23
N THR A 51 -2.88 -1.72 9.34
CA THR A 51 -3.91 -1.13 10.22
C THR A 51 -4.16 0.32 9.91
#